data_AF-A0A9P0L6U2-F1
#
_entry.id   AF-A0A9P0L6U2-F1
#
_cell.length_a   1.000
_cell.length_b   1.000
_cell.length_c   1.000
_cell.angle_alpha   90.00
_cell.angle_beta   90.00
_cell.angle_gamma   90.00
#
_symmetry.space_group_name_H-M   'P 1'
#
loop_
_entity.id
_entity.type
_entity.pdbx_description
1 polymer ?
#
loop_
_entity_poly.entity_id
_entity_poly.type
_entity_poly.pdbx_seq_one_letter_code
_entity_poly.pdbx_strand_id
1 'polypeptide(L)'
;MLDYRKVLFGTNMISIEALPKIIDSTQLTSDLDGTLPYDHSSWLETRLAVEEFAWQAADLLDRLDDLQEDLARNDFADDVSGAKHKIDLHNEMKKQIMKAPVEDIDLLGEEIDKPLVQPENISTGSVRKNACFLNE
;
A
#
# COMPACT_ATOMS: atom_id res chain seq x y z
N MET A 1 -4.32 -21.54 -13.81
CA MET A 1 -5.22 -20.62 -14.53
C MET A 1 -6.09 -19.95 -13.48
N LEU A 2 -5.59 -18.88 -12.87
CA LEU A 2 -6.33 -18.14 -11.86
C LEU A 2 -7.28 -17.17 -12.57
N ASP A 3 -8.54 -17.22 -12.14
CA ASP A 3 -9.66 -16.42 -12.64
C ASP A 3 -9.45 -14.96 -12.25
N TYR A 4 -8.77 -14.19 -13.09
CA TYR A 4 -8.75 -12.73 -13.02
C TYR A 4 -10.17 -12.24 -13.28
N ARG A 5 -10.93 -12.03 -12.19
CA ARG A 5 -12.24 -11.38 -12.24
C ARG A 5 -12.10 -10.07 -13.00
N LYS A 6 -12.61 -10.04 -14.23
CA LYS A 6 -12.78 -8.80 -14.99
C LYS A 6 -13.70 -7.88 -14.19
N VAL A 7 -13.12 -6.93 -13.48
CA VAL A 7 -13.88 -5.85 -12.85
C VAL A 7 -14.43 -4.99 -13.97
N LEU A 8 -15.71 -5.16 -14.27
CA LEU A 8 -16.43 -4.31 -15.22
C LEU A 8 -16.77 -3.01 -14.49
N PHE A 9 -15.97 -1.97 -14.70
CA PHE A 9 -16.27 -0.64 -14.21
C PHE A 9 -17.40 -0.03 -15.04
N GLY A 10 -18.60 0.07 -14.46
CA GLY A 10 -19.70 0.85 -15.01
C GLY A 10 -19.58 2.31 -14.59
N THR A 11 -19.62 3.24 -15.56
CA THR A 11 -19.63 4.67 -15.28
C THR A 11 -21.08 5.16 -15.19
N ASN A 12 -21.44 5.81 -14.09
CA ASN A 12 -22.76 6.42 -13.88
C ASN A 12 -22.58 7.93 -13.63
N MET A 13 -23.44 8.75 -14.23
CA MET A 13 -23.43 10.21 -14.03
C MET A 13 -24.38 10.55 -12.89
N ILE A 14 -23.84 11.16 -11.84
CA ILE A 14 -24.61 11.63 -10.67
C ILE A 14 -24.51 13.15 -10.55
N SER A 15 -25.57 13.80 -10.06
CA SER A 15 -25.49 15.21 -9.71
C SER A 15 -24.73 15.40 -8.40
N ILE A 16 -24.13 16.58 -8.22
CA ILE A 16 -23.41 16.93 -6.98
C ILE A 16 -24.35 16.85 -5.78
N GLU A 17 -25.62 17.28 -5.92
CA GLU A 17 -26.60 17.24 -4.83
C GLU A 17 -27.01 15.81 -4.42
N ALA A 18 -26.67 14.80 -5.24
CA ALA A 18 -26.91 13.41 -4.93
C ALA A 18 -25.74 12.75 -4.17
N LEU A 19 -24.56 13.39 -4.09
CA LEU A 19 -23.37 12.83 -3.41
C LEU A 19 -23.64 12.47 -1.95
N PRO A 20 -24.27 13.32 -1.12
CA PRO A 20 -24.51 13.00 0.29
C PRO A 20 -25.49 11.83 0.50
N LYS A 21 -26.22 11.41 -0.54
CA LYS A 21 -27.14 10.26 -0.48
C LYS A 21 -26.43 8.92 -0.66
N ILE A 22 -25.20 8.93 -1.17
CA ILE A 22 -24.44 7.73 -1.52
C ILE A 22 -23.07 7.67 -0.83
N ILE A 23 -22.54 8.81 -0.39
CA ILE A 23 -21.28 8.96 0.31
C ILE A 23 -21.58 9.67 1.63
N ASP A 24 -20.95 9.20 2.72
CA ASP A 24 -21.04 9.86 4.02
C ASP A 24 -20.48 11.29 3.94
N SER A 25 -21.21 12.28 4.45
CA SER A 25 -20.77 13.68 4.46
C SER A 25 -19.41 13.87 5.16
N THR A 26 -19.02 12.99 6.07
CA THR A 26 -17.69 13.00 6.72
C THR A 26 -16.53 12.67 5.78
N GLN A 27 -16.81 12.11 4.60
CA GLN A 27 -15.82 11.79 3.55
C GLN A 27 -15.79 12.82 2.42
N LEU A 28 -16.72 13.79 2.45
CA LEU A 28 -16.81 14.85 1.46
C LEU A 28 -16.20 16.14 2.04
N THR A 29 -15.51 16.88 1.19
CA THR A 29 -15.00 18.22 1.53
C THR A 29 -16.13 19.25 1.49
N SER A 30 -15.92 20.41 2.10
CA SER A 30 -16.97 21.44 2.26
C SER A 30 -17.49 22.02 0.94
N ASP A 31 -16.70 22.00 -0.13
CA ASP A 31 -17.10 22.36 -1.49
C ASP A 31 -18.08 21.36 -2.13
N LEU A 32 -18.19 20.15 -1.56
CA LEU A 32 -19.11 19.09 -1.96
C LEU A 32 -20.21 18.83 -0.92
N ASP A 33 -20.50 19.80 -0.06
CA ASP A 33 -21.51 19.72 1.00
C ASP A 33 -21.19 18.66 2.09
N GLY A 34 -19.89 18.51 2.39
CA GLY A 34 -19.38 17.61 3.43
C GLY A 34 -18.70 18.31 4.60
N THR A 35 -18.17 17.49 5.52
CA THR A 35 -17.52 17.95 6.77
C THR A 35 -16.05 17.55 6.89
N LEU A 36 -15.47 16.93 5.86
CA LEU A 36 -14.04 16.58 5.82
C LEU A 36 -13.20 17.86 5.66
N PRO A 37 -12.30 18.18 6.60
CA PRO A 37 -11.36 19.27 6.41
C PRO A 37 -10.35 18.90 5.31
N TYR A 38 -10.22 19.75 4.30
CA TYR A 38 -9.20 19.59 3.27
C TYR A 38 -7.96 20.42 3.61
N ASP A 39 -6.83 19.75 3.82
CA ASP A 39 -5.50 20.34 3.81
C ASP A 39 -4.65 19.68 2.73
N HIS A 40 -4.15 20.49 1.79
CA HIS A 40 -3.41 19.97 0.65
C HIS A 40 -2.11 19.27 1.06
N SER A 41 -1.44 19.76 2.10
CA SER A 41 -0.17 19.19 2.57
C SER A 41 -0.39 17.81 3.17
N SER A 42 -1.35 17.69 4.07
CA SER A 42 -1.74 16.42 4.70
C SER A 42 -2.26 15.41 3.68
N TRP A 43 -3.07 15.85 2.71
CA TRP A 43 -3.52 14.98 1.62
C TRP A 43 -2.34 14.44 0.80
N LEU A 44 -1.39 15.32 0.45
CA LEU A 44 -0.22 14.93 -0.33
C LEU A 44 0.66 13.93 0.43
N GLU A 45 0.91 14.18 1.72
CA GLU A 45 1.67 13.28 2.59
C GLU A 45 1.01 11.90 2.69
N THR A 46 -0.31 11.87 2.93
CA THR A 46 -1.08 10.62 2.98
C THR A 46 -1.02 9.87 1.65
N ARG A 47 -1.17 10.57 0.52
CA ARG A 47 -1.07 9.97 -0.81
C ARG A 47 0.32 9.36 -1.04
N LEU A 48 1.39 10.08 -0.69
CA LEU A 48 2.76 9.58 -0.85
C LEU A 48 3.00 8.34 0.01
N ALA A 49 2.53 8.32 1.25
CA ALA A 49 2.64 7.16 2.13
C ALA A 49 1.91 5.93 1.56
N VAL A 50 0.68 6.12 1.06
CA VAL A 50 -0.10 5.06 0.40
C VAL A 50 0.61 4.55 -0.85
N GLU A 51 1.16 5.43 -1.68
CA GLU A 51 1.91 5.06 -2.88
C GLU A 51 3.17 4.26 -2.52
N GLU A 52 3.94 4.71 -1.53
CA GLU A 52 5.12 4.00 -1.05
C GLU A 52 4.78 2.60 -0.54
N PHE A 53 3.76 2.46 0.30
CA PHE A 53 3.28 1.16 0.75
C PHE A 53 2.86 0.26 -0.41
N ALA A 54 2.08 0.77 -1.37
CA ALA A 54 1.65 0.00 -2.52
C ALA A 54 2.83 -0.52 -3.35
N TRP A 55 3.86 0.31 -3.55
CA TRP A 55 5.08 -0.09 -4.24
C TRP A 55 5.84 -1.19 -3.49
N GLN A 56 6.03 -1.03 -2.18
CA GLN A 56 6.77 -2.01 -1.37
C GLN A 56 6.00 -3.34 -1.24
N ALA A 57 4.67 -3.28 -1.09
CA ALA A 57 3.82 -4.47 -1.08
C ALA A 57 3.86 -5.21 -2.42
N ALA A 58 3.83 -4.48 -3.54
CA ALA A 58 3.95 -5.08 -4.87
C ALA A 58 5.32 -5.77 -5.08
N ASP A 59 6.43 -5.11 -4.72
CA ASP A 59 7.77 -5.71 -4.80
C ASP A 59 7.89 -6.98 -3.95
N LEU A 60 7.33 -6.96 -2.73
CA LEU A 60 7.29 -8.14 -1.88
C LEU A 60 6.48 -9.28 -2.51
N LEU A 61 5.32 -8.98 -3.08
CA LEU A 61 4.47 -9.98 -3.76
C LEU A 61 5.20 -10.60 -4.95
N ASP A 62 5.82 -9.80 -5.82
CA ASP A 62 6.58 -10.30 -6.97
C ASP A 62 7.69 -11.28 -6.53
N ARG A 63 8.43 -10.94 -5.47
CA ARG A 63 9.49 -11.80 -4.92
C ARG A 63 8.93 -13.09 -4.31
N LEU A 64 7.77 -13.05 -3.67
CA LEU A 64 7.13 -14.22 -3.10
C LEU A 64 6.56 -15.13 -4.20
N ASP A 65 6.02 -14.57 -5.27
CA ASP A 65 5.54 -15.30 -6.45
C ASP A 65 6.69 -16.03 -7.16
N ASP A 66 7.84 -15.37 -7.35
CA ASP A 66 9.05 -15.99 -7.91
C ASP A 66 9.51 -17.19 -7.05
N LEU A 67 9.57 -17.01 -5.73
CA LEU A 67 9.91 -18.08 -4.78
C LEU A 67 8.89 -19.22 -4.81
N GLN A 68 7.60 -18.90 -4.96
CA GLN A 68 6.54 -19.89 -5.07
C GLN A 68 6.69 -20.71 -6.36
N GLU A 69 6.99 -20.07 -7.49
CA GLU A 69 7.23 -20.76 -8.77
C GLU A 69 8.41 -21.72 -8.64
N ASP A 70 9.52 -21.24 -8.07
CA ASP A 70 10.73 -22.04 -7.88
C ASP A 70 10.52 -23.22 -6.92
N LEU A 71 9.72 -23.05 -5.87
CA LEU A 71 9.32 -24.15 -4.99
C LEU A 71 8.37 -25.15 -5.64
N ALA A 72 7.53 -24.70 -6.57
CA ALA A 72 6.58 -25.54 -7.29
C ALA A 72 7.24 -26.40 -8.37
N ARG A 73 8.48 -26.09 -8.77
CA ARG A 73 9.26 -26.91 -9.69
C ARG A 73 9.57 -28.26 -9.03
N ASN A 74 8.99 -29.32 -9.59
CA ASN A 74 9.13 -30.68 -9.09
C ASN A 74 9.98 -31.53 -10.05
N ASP A 75 11.25 -31.16 -10.16
CA ASP A 75 12.23 -31.90 -10.90
C ASP A 75 12.95 -32.89 -9.96
N PHE A 76 13.04 -34.15 -10.38
CA PHE A 76 13.77 -35.18 -9.62
C PHE A 76 15.27 -35.10 -9.90
N ALA A 77 16.10 -35.56 -8.98
CA ALA A 77 17.53 -35.69 -9.22
C ALA A 77 17.85 -37.07 -9.77
N ASP A 78 18.72 -37.13 -10.78
CA ASP A 78 19.16 -38.40 -11.38
C ASP A 78 20.24 -39.12 -10.55
N ASP A 79 20.92 -38.38 -9.66
CA ASP A 79 21.97 -38.91 -8.78
C ASP A 79 22.01 -38.25 -7.39
N VAL A 80 22.88 -38.77 -6.52
CA VAL A 80 23.07 -38.30 -5.14
C VAL A 80 23.59 -36.86 -5.09
N SER A 81 24.41 -36.46 -6.06
CA SER A 81 24.98 -35.11 -6.13
C SER A 81 23.91 -34.07 -6.46
N GLY A 82 23.05 -34.37 -7.44
CA GLY A 82 21.90 -33.56 -7.82
C GLY A 82 20.88 -33.47 -6.69
N ALA A 83 20.64 -34.56 -5.95
CA ALA A 83 19.74 -34.55 -4.80
C ALA A 83 20.28 -33.62 -3.70
N LYS A 84 21.59 -33.68 -3.41
CA LYS A 84 22.23 -32.79 -2.44
C LYS A 84 22.15 -31.32 -2.88
N HIS A 85 22.42 -31.03 -4.16
CA HIS A 85 22.32 -29.68 -4.70
C HIS A 85 20.90 -29.10 -4.57
N LYS A 86 19.86 -29.89 -4.85
CA LYS A 86 18.47 -29.47 -4.69
C LYS A 86 18.09 -29.18 -3.24
N ILE A 87 18.59 -29.99 -2.31
CA ILE A 87 18.42 -29.73 -0.86
C ILE A 87 19.05 -28.39 -0.47
N ASP A 88 20.27 -28.12 -0.95
CA ASP A 88 20.97 -26.85 -0.67
C ASP A 88 20.21 -25.65 -1.23
N LEU A 89 19.70 -25.75 -2.47
CA LEU A 89 18.87 -24.72 -3.09
C LEU A 89 17.56 -24.49 -2.31
N HIS A 90 16.86 -25.55 -1.92
CA HIS A 90 15.63 -25.46 -1.13
C HIS A 90 15.87 -24.81 0.24
N ASN A 91 17.00 -25.13 0.88
CA ASN A 91 17.40 -24.48 2.13
C ASN A 91 17.67 -22.98 1.95
N GLU A 92 18.20 -22.56 0.80
CA GLU A 92 18.41 -21.14 0.51
C GLU A 92 17.10 -20.41 0.27
N MET A 93 16.18 -20.98 -0.53
CA MET A 93 14.84 -20.42 -0.71
C MET A 93 14.11 -20.28 0.63
N LYS A 94 14.19 -21.31 1.49
CA LYS A 94 13.62 -21.25 2.85
C LYS A 94 14.17 -20.07 3.65
N LYS A 95 15.48 -19.78 3.59
CA LYS A 95 16.05 -18.62 4.28
C LYS A 95 15.54 -17.31 3.70
N GLN A 96 15.34 -17.22 2.38
CA GLN A 96 14.81 -16.02 1.74
C GLN A 96 13.36 -15.76 2.17
N ILE A 97 12.53 -16.80 2.23
CA ILE A 97 11.15 -16.71 2.75
C ILE A 97 11.15 -16.24 4.20
N MET A 98 11.98 -16.83 5.06
CA MET A 98 12.07 -16.44 6.48
C MET A 98 12.63 -15.03 6.72
N LYS A 99 13.21 -14.41 5.69
CA LYS A 99 13.72 -13.03 5.73
C LYS A 99 12.85 -12.05 4.96
N ALA A 100 11.74 -12.53 4.37
CA ALA A 100 10.81 -11.66 3.68
C ALA A 100 10.25 -10.65 4.71
N PRO A 101 10.31 -9.33 4.45
CA PRO A 101 9.95 -8.28 5.41
C PRO A 101 8.43 -8.11 5.50
N VAL A 102 7.70 -9.20 5.75
CA VAL A 102 6.24 -9.18 5.83
C VAL A 102 5.79 -8.30 7.00
N GLU A 103 6.46 -8.42 8.15
CA GLU A 103 6.12 -7.60 9.32
C GLU A 103 6.37 -6.10 9.08
N ASP A 104 7.39 -5.74 8.30
CA ASP A 104 7.69 -4.33 8.00
C ASP A 104 6.58 -3.72 7.13
N ILE A 105 6.08 -4.46 6.14
CA ILE A 105 4.95 -4.04 5.30
C ILE A 105 3.66 -3.93 6.12
N ASP A 106 3.41 -4.87 7.04
CA ASP A 106 2.26 -4.81 7.94
C ASP A 106 2.31 -3.55 8.83
N LEU A 107 3.48 -3.24 9.39
CA LEU A 107 3.67 -2.03 10.21
C LEU A 107 3.45 -0.74 9.41
N LEU A 108 3.92 -0.68 8.16
CA LEU A 108 3.65 0.45 7.27
C LEU A 108 2.15 0.58 6.97
N GLY A 109 1.45 -0.53 6.78
CA GLY A 109 0.00 -0.57 6.63
C GLY A 109 -0.73 0.00 7.86
N GLU A 110 -0.33 -0.41 9.07
CA GLU A 110 -0.89 0.12 10.33
C GLU A 110 -0.59 1.61 10.53
N GLU A 111 0.55 2.09 10.04
CA GLU A 111 0.90 3.51 10.12
C GLU A 111 0.00 4.36 9.21
N ILE A 112 -0.29 3.88 8.01
CA ILE A 112 -1.14 4.55 7.02
C ILE A 112 -2.63 4.53 7.43
N ASP A 113 -3.08 3.50 8.14
CA ASP A 113 -4.49 3.40 8.56
C ASP A 113 -4.89 4.50 9.55
N LYS A 114 -3.94 4.99 10.37
CA LYS A 114 -4.19 6.03 11.38
C LYS A 114 -4.71 7.35 10.78
N PRO A 115 -4.08 7.94 9.74
CA PRO A 115 -4.64 9.11 9.07
C PRO A 115 -5.96 8.83 8.32
N LEU A 116 -6.24 7.58 7.93
CA LEU A 116 -7.44 7.21 7.16
C LEU A 116 -8.66 6.92 8.04
N VAL A 117 -8.46 6.46 9.28
CA VAL A 117 -9.50 6.07 10.22
C VAL A 117 -9.61 7.09 11.37
N GLN A 118 -10.21 8.25 11.08
CA GLN A 118 -11.01 9.12 11.97
C GLN A 118 -10.67 10.63 12.05
N PRO A 119 -11.69 11.47 12.30
CA PRO A 119 -11.65 12.93 12.23
C PRO A 119 -11.47 13.57 13.62
N GLU A 120 -10.24 13.62 14.15
CA GLU A 120 -9.98 14.42 15.35
C GLU A 120 -8.55 14.96 15.43
N ASN A 121 -8.46 16.30 15.40
CA ASN A 121 -7.39 17.11 15.98
C ASN A 121 -5.94 16.83 15.52
N ILE A 122 -5.59 17.29 14.32
CA ILE A 122 -4.28 17.94 14.15
C ILE A 122 -4.45 19.39 14.57
N SER A 123 -4.55 19.62 15.89
CA SER A 123 -4.42 20.97 16.44
C SER A 123 -3.07 21.13 17.13
N THR A 124 -2.37 22.15 16.67
CA THR A 124 -1.24 22.86 17.29
C THR A 124 0.18 22.32 17.06
N GLY A 125 0.93 23.06 16.23
CA GLY A 125 2.25 23.53 16.67
C GLY A 125 3.47 23.11 15.87
N SER A 126 3.70 23.73 14.70
CA SER A 126 5.06 24.21 14.42
C SER A 126 5.04 25.42 13.50
N VAL A 127 4.98 26.59 14.13
CA VAL A 127 5.50 27.82 13.52
C VAL A 127 6.99 27.61 13.31
N ARG A 128 7.40 27.13 12.13
CA ARG A 128 8.75 27.38 11.64
C ARG A 128 8.77 28.78 11.03
N LYS A 129 8.93 29.77 11.92
CA LYS A 129 9.58 31.03 11.57
C LYS A 129 11.01 30.67 11.15
N ASN A 130 11.24 30.57 9.84
CA ASN A 130 12.52 30.95 9.28
C ASN A 130 12.27 32.12 8.35
N ALA A 131 12.50 33.30 8.91
CA ALA A 131 12.74 34.50 8.16
C ALA A 131 13.92 34.25 7.19
N CYS A 132 13.72 34.56 5.92
CA CYS A 132 14.78 35.11 5.07
C CYS A 132 14.13 35.99 3.98
N PHE A 133 14.23 37.29 4.23
CA PHE A 133 14.45 38.40 3.29
C PHE A 133 13.46 38.68 2.14
N LEU A 134 12.63 39.68 2.40
CA LEU A 134 12.45 40.93 1.63
C LEU A 134 13.13 41.04 0.24
N ASN A 135 12.29 41.54 -0.68
CA ASN A 135 12.56 42.43 -1.82
C ASN A 135 13.26 41.81 -3.04
N GLU A 136 12.53 41.71 -4.16
CA GLU A 136 12.36 42.80 -5.13
C GLU A 136 10.92 42.84 -5.66
#